data_AF-A0A937MV91-F1
#
_entry.id   AF-A0A937MV91-F1
#
_cell.length_a   1.000
_cell.length_b   1.000
_cell.length_c   1.000
_cell.angle_alpha   90.00
_cell.angle_beta   90.00
_cell.angle_gamma   90.00
#
_symmetry.space_group_name_H-M   'P 1'
#
loop_
_entity.id
_entity.type
_entity.pdbx_description
1 polymer ?
#
loop_
_entity_poly.entity_id
_entity_poly.type
_entity_poly.pdbx_seq_one_letter_code
_entity_poly.pdbx_strand_id
1 'polypeptide(L)'
;MFDSPLMRVLLIILLFGMVGCATGPVPVNPYFEMPPERLPKAELELYNRALEQLKNNQIDNSIELWQRFLKNNPRSFRGYNNLGMALYSNDQLKSSMEAFETALALEPFDRKIKDNLKRALKFQVTILRENKDYATAIKHLERVKKLTDLAEKEKVALEIETLQDLIYEQVKRANTLEAYEEFLAKYPDNPKNSDEARRLIAKMKPQEPSMGEFPEMQGERLPDPAQRTTSSGQGTVVPEPMQSVPTLPPVRRETIEIVAETVQADEAEDLSSDTQDIVMEEAKPSPKRQPPVEPVAVDPDIEMKRERPTPPTQKPAAAKWVKVVTLKAPLRVRAAPDAKSKVLAQLPKNTVVPVFQEAKDWFQVEYQKGKKGWISRKYSQLVN
;
A
#
# COMPACT_ATOMS: atom_id res chain seq x y z
N MET A 1 17.27 -34.88 55.02
CA MET A 1 15.84 -34.71 54.67
C MET A 1 15.75 -33.41 53.88
N PHE A 2 15.58 -33.34 52.56
CA PHE A 2 15.00 -34.25 51.57
C PHE A 2 15.76 -34.05 50.24
N ASP A 3 16.40 -35.10 49.73
CA ASP A 3 16.92 -35.15 48.36
C ASP A 3 16.00 -36.12 47.60
N SER A 4 14.97 -35.59 46.96
CA SER A 4 14.14 -36.38 46.05
C SER A 4 14.09 -35.71 44.67
N PRO A 5 14.30 -36.48 43.57
CA PRO A 5 14.34 -35.93 42.22
C PRO A 5 12.97 -35.34 41.78
N LEU A 6 11.89 -35.64 42.50
CA LEU A 6 10.55 -35.09 42.28
C LEU A 6 10.43 -33.61 42.66
N MET A 7 11.18 -33.13 43.65
CA MET A 7 11.18 -31.71 44.05
C MET A 7 11.94 -30.80 43.07
N ARG A 8 12.89 -31.35 42.30
CA ARG A 8 13.61 -30.60 41.26
C ARG A 8 12.78 -30.41 39.99
N VAL A 9 11.87 -31.34 39.69
CA VAL A 9 10.93 -31.21 38.55
C VAL A 9 9.84 -30.18 38.86
N LEU A 10 9.38 -30.10 40.11
CA LEU A 10 8.38 -29.10 40.52
C LEU A 10 8.92 -27.65 40.47
N LEU A 11 10.24 -27.46 40.67
CA LEU A 11 10.90 -26.15 40.64
C LEU A 11 11.22 -25.67 39.21
N ILE A 12 11.32 -26.58 38.23
CA ILE A 12 11.49 -26.22 36.80
C ILE A 12 10.16 -25.83 36.17
N ILE A 13 9.02 -26.34 36.66
CA ILE A 13 7.68 -25.96 36.19
C ILE A 13 7.29 -24.55 36.70
N LEU A 14 7.88 -24.09 37.82
CA LEU A 14 7.63 -22.75 38.37
C LEU A 14 8.57 -21.66 37.81
N LEU A 15 9.55 -22.04 36.97
CA LEU A 15 10.47 -21.13 36.27
C LEU A 15 10.14 -20.94 34.77
N PHE A 16 9.04 -21.50 34.29
CA PHE A 16 8.38 -21.09 33.04
C PHE A 16 7.17 -20.19 33.33
N GLY A 17 7.40 -19.22 34.23
CA GLY A 17 6.55 -18.04 34.33
C GLY A 17 6.52 -17.30 32.99
N MET A 18 5.31 -16.90 32.62
CA MET A 18 5.02 -15.97 31.52
C MET A 18 5.25 -16.54 30.12
N VAL A 19 4.44 -17.55 29.76
CA VAL A 19 3.97 -17.66 28.38
C VAL A 19 3.22 -16.36 28.09
N GLY A 20 3.93 -15.45 27.42
CA GLY A 20 3.37 -14.19 26.96
C GLY A 20 2.08 -14.47 26.22
N CYS A 21 1.01 -13.79 26.61
CA CYS A 21 -0.12 -13.60 25.74
C CYS A 21 0.45 -13.08 24.43
N ALA A 22 0.51 -13.93 23.40
CA ALA A 22 0.69 -13.50 22.03
C ALA A 22 -0.55 -12.67 21.72
N THR A 23 -0.49 -11.39 22.11
CA THR A 23 -1.40 -10.38 21.63
C THR A 23 -1.25 -10.44 20.12
N GLY A 24 -2.26 -11.00 19.44
CA GLY A 24 -2.36 -10.87 18.00
C GLY A 24 -2.15 -9.40 17.65
N PRO A 25 -1.51 -9.09 16.51
CA PRO A 25 -1.09 -7.73 16.20
C PRO A 25 -2.24 -6.78 16.48
N VAL A 26 -2.05 -5.89 17.45
CA VAL A 26 -3.07 -4.92 17.86
C VAL A 26 -3.54 -4.23 16.59
N PRO A 27 -4.85 -4.23 16.28
CA PRO A 27 -5.33 -3.58 15.07
C PRO A 27 -4.94 -2.11 15.15
N VAL A 28 -3.96 -1.73 14.34
CA VAL A 28 -3.45 -0.37 14.30
C VAL A 28 -4.54 0.46 13.64
N ASN A 29 -5.22 1.30 14.42
CA ASN A 29 -6.18 2.25 13.87
C ASN A 29 -5.45 3.12 12.83
N PRO A 30 -5.83 3.05 11.54
CA PRO A 30 -5.09 3.71 10.47
C PRO A 30 -5.26 5.25 10.51
N TYR A 31 -6.21 5.74 11.31
CA TYR A 31 -6.47 7.16 11.51
C TYR A 31 -5.74 7.67 12.76
N PHE A 32 -5.44 8.97 12.74
CA PHE A 32 -5.14 9.73 13.95
C PHE A 32 -6.43 10.33 14.47
N GLU A 33 -6.98 9.76 15.54
CA GLU A 33 -8.23 10.26 16.13
C GLU A 33 -8.02 11.51 16.96
N MET A 34 -6.85 11.65 17.58
CA MET A 34 -6.51 12.82 18.37
C MET A 34 -5.79 13.85 17.51
N PRO A 35 -6.22 15.13 17.56
CA PRO A 35 -5.52 16.22 16.92
C PRO A 35 -4.14 16.46 17.55
N PRO A 36 -3.23 17.17 16.88
CA PRO A 36 -1.98 17.64 17.49
C PRO A 36 -2.23 18.48 18.73
N GLU A 37 -1.25 18.52 19.62
CA GLU A 37 -1.35 19.30 20.86
C GLU A 37 -1.41 20.81 20.53
N ARG A 38 -2.50 21.45 20.99
CA ARG A 38 -2.82 22.89 20.84
C ARG A 38 -3.19 23.35 19.43
N LEU A 39 -4.38 22.99 18.98
CA LEU A 39 -5.04 23.65 17.84
C LEU A 39 -5.94 24.81 18.31
N PRO A 40 -6.05 25.90 17.54
CA PRO A 40 -7.15 26.86 17.67
C PRO A 40 -8.51 26.13 17.61
N LYS A 41 -9.51 26.64 18.35
CA LYS A 41 -10.84 26.00 18.45
C LYS A 41 -11.47 25.70 17.08
N ALA A 42 -11.37 26.64 16.14
CA ALA A 42 -11.90 26.46 14.79
C ALA A 42 -11.23 25.32 14.02
N GLU A 43 -9.91 25.14 14.17
CA GLU A 43 -9.16 24.07 13.51
C GLU A 43 -9.40 22.71 14.16
N LEU A 44 -9.55 22.69 15.49
CA LEU A 44 -10.00 21.52 16.22
C LEU A 44 -11.40 21.07 15.77
N GLU A 45 -12.30 22.01 15.54
CA GLU A 45 -13.63 21.72 15.02
C GLU A 45 -13.58 21.14 13.61
N LEU A 46 -12.78 21.72 12.70
CA LEU A 46 -12.55 21.17 11.36
C LEU A 46 -11.99 19.75 11.41
N TYR A 47 -11.01 19.50 12.28
CA TYR A 47 -10.39 18.18 12.46
C TYR A 47 -11.43 17.12 12.88
N ASN A 48 -12.21 17.43 13.92
CA ASN A 48 -13.21 16.52 14.46
C ASN A 48 -14.34 16.28 13.46
N ARG A 49 -14.81 17.33 12.78
CA ARG A 49 -15.85 17.23 11.75
C ARG A 49 -15.38 16.39 10.56
N ALA A 50 -14.12 16.54 10.13
CA ALA A 50 -13.56 15.72 9.04
C ALA A 50 -13.55 14.22 9.39
N LEU A 51 -13.19 13.87 10.63
CA LEU A 51 -13.26 12.49 11.12
C LEU A 51 -14.70 11.97 11.21
N GLU A 52 -15.64 12.81 11.67
CA GLU A 52 -17.05 12.45 11.77
C GLU A 52 -17.68 12.20 10.40
N GLN A 53 -17.39 13.06 9.42
CA GLN A 53 -17.91 12.87 8.06
C GLN A 53 -17.46 11.55 7.45
N LEU A 54 -16.21 11.16 7.69
CA LEU A 54 -15.71 9.87 7.24
C LEU A 54 -16.43 8.70 7.94
N LYS A 55 -16.65 8.79 9.26
CA LYS A 55 -17.41 7.78 10.02
C LYS A 55 -18.84 7.64 9.51
N ASN A 56 -19.44 8.73 9.04
CA ASN A 56 -20.77 8.78 8.46
C ASN A 56 -20.81 8.43 6.95
N ASN A 57 -19.71 7.92 6.38
CA ASN A 57 -19.56 7.58 4.96
C ASN A 57 -19.78 8.77 4.01
N GLN A 58 -19.59 10.00 4.49
CA GLN A 58 -19.57 11.23 3.69
C GLN A 58 -18.13 11.55 3.30
N ILE A 59 -17.56 10.73 2.41
CA ILE A 59 -16.12 10.71 2.13
C ILE A 59 -15.67 12.01 1.45
N ASP A 60 -16.42 12.51 0.45
CA ASP A 60 -16.09 13.77 -0.23
C ASP A 60 -16.08 14.96 0.72
N ASN A 61 -17.08 15.05 1.61
CA ASN A 61 -17.13 16.08 2.66
C ASN A 61 -15.93 15.99 3.61
N SER A 62 -15.49 14.77 3.96
CA SER A 62 -14.29 14.55 4.78
C SER A 62 -13.03 15.05 4.08
N ILE A 63 -12.87 14.75 2.78
CA ILE A 63 -11.75 15.20 1.96
C ILE A 63 -11.68 16.73 1.93
N GLU A 64 -12.80 17.38 1.66
CA GLU A 64 -12.86 18.85 1.63
C GLU A 64 -12.47 19.48 2.97
N LEU A 65 -12.98 18.92 4.08
CA LEU A 65 -12.64 19.40 5.41
C LEU A 65 -11.16 19.18 5.74
N TRP A 66 -10.57 18.04 5.34
CA TRP A 66 -9.14 17.80 5.50
C TRP A 66 -8.29 18.77 4.69
N GLN A 67 -8.68 19.08 3.45
CA GLN A 67 -8.00 20.07 2.62
C GLN A 67 -8.06 21.47 3.24
N ARG A 68 -9.23 21.87 3.76
CA ARG A 68 -9.38 23.15 4.49
C ARG A 68 -8.53 23.20 5.75
N PHE A 69 -8.52 22.11 6.53
CA PHE A 69 -7.67 22.00 7.71
C PHE A 69 -6.18 22.14 7.37
N LEU A 70 -5.72 21.48 6.31
CA LEU A 70 -4.33 21.50 5.86
C LEU A 70 -3.90 22.83 5.25
N LYS A 71 -4.84 23.66 4.73
CA LYS A 71 -4.54 25.02 4.28
C LYS A 71 -3.95 25.88 5.40
N ASN A 72 -4.45 25.72 6.63
CA ASN A 72 -3.95 26.43 7.81
C ASN A 72 -2.89 25.61 8.57
N ASN A 73 -2.84 24.30 8.35
CA ASN A 73 -1.93 23.37 9.03
C ASN A 73 -1.03 22.59 8.04
N PRO A 74 -0.20 23.26 7.22
CA PRO A 74 0.55 22.60 6.14
C PRO A 74 1.66 21.66 6.64
N ARG A 75 1.95 21.63 7.94
CA ARG A 75 2.92 20.70 8.56
C ARG A 75 2.26 19.59 9.38
N SER A 76 0.94 19.42 9.26
CA SER A 76 0.21 18.39 10.01
C SER A 76 0.30 17.03 9.32
N PHE A 77 1.27 16.21 9.73
CA PHE A 77 1.38 14.83 9.25
C PHE A 77 0.11 14.01 9.56
N ARG A 78 -0.55 14.28 10.70
CA ARG A 78 -1.84 13.64 11.07
C ARG A 78 -2.94 14.00 10.07
N GLY A 79 -3.00 15.28 9.67
CA GLY A 79 -3.93 15.77 8.66
C GLY A 79 -3.69 15.12 7.30
N TYR A 80 -2.44 15.06 6.83
CA TYR A 80 -2.11 14.39 5.57
C TYR A 80 -2.37 12.87 5.61
N ASN A 81 -2.10 12.20 6.72
CA ASN A 81 -2.45 10.78 6.87
C ASN A 81 -3.98 10.58 6.81
N ASN A 82 -4.75 11.40 7.53
CA ASN A 82 -6.20 11.27 7.53
C ASN A 82 -6.82 11.65 6.17
N LEU A 83 -6.27 12.65 5.48
CA LEU A 83 -6.61 12.96 4.09
C LEU A 83 -6.30 11.76 3.18
N GLY A 84 -5.09 11.20 3.28
CA GLY A 84 -4.69 10.02 2.51
C GLY A 84 -5.61 8.83 2.73
N MET A 85 -6.09 8.63 3.95
CA MET A 85 -7.09 7.61 4.25
C MET A 85 -8.46 7.91 3.65
N ALA A 86 -8.94 9.16 3.72
CA ALA A 86 -10.21 9.55 3.10
C ALA A 86 -10.15 9.38 1.57
N LEU A 87 -9.04 9.79 0.94
CA LEU A 87 -8.76 9.58 -0.48
C LEU A 87 -8.69 8.09 -0.85
N TYR A 88 -8.06 7.28 0.01
CA TYR A 88 -7.99 5.82 -0.17
C TYR A 88 -9.40 5.20 -0.16
N SER A 89 -10.26 5.64 0.76
CA SER A 89 -11.65 5.20 0.84
C SER A 89 -12.52 5.69 -0.32
N ASN A 90 -12.09 6.74 -1.03
CA ASN A 90 -12.77 7.28 -2.21
C ASN A 90 -12.22 6.73 -3.54
N ASP A 91 -11.46 5.63 -3.51
CA ASP A 91 -10.77 5.04 -4.67
C ASP A 91 -9.76 5.99 -5.38
N GLN A 92 -9.40 7.11 -4.75
CA GLN A 92 -8.42 8.07 -5.25
C GLN A 92 -7.00 7.64 -4.83
N LEU A 93 -6.60 6.47 -5.32
CA LEU A 93 -5.42 5.74 -4.86
C LEU A 93 -4.10 6.51 -5.08
N LYS A 94 -3.95 7.20 -6.21
CA LYS A 94 -2.76 8.02 -6.51
C LYS A 94 -2.62 9.17 -5.51
N SER A 95 -3.67 9.98 -5.37
CA SER A 95 -3.70 11.12 -4.44
C SER A 95 -3.53 10.65 -2.99
N SER A 96 -4.06 9.48 -2.65
CA SER A 96 -3.88 8.84 -1.34
C SER A 96 -2.39 8.54 -1.05
N MET A 97 -1.67 7.94 -2.00
CA MET A 97 -0.23 7.69 -1.87
C MET A 97 0.55 9.00 -1.70
N GLU A 98 0.25 10.03 -2.49
CA GLU A 98 0.89 11.36 -2.38
C GLU A 98 0.68 11.99 -0.99
N ALA A 99 -0.54 11.89 -0.45
CA ALA A 99 -0.83 12.36 0.90
C ALA A 99 -0.08 11.56 1.98
N PHE A 100 -0.01 10.24 1.87
CA PHE A 100 0.78 9.42 2.79
C PHE A 100 2.29 9.69 2.69
N GLU A 101 2.81 9.90 1.48
CA GLU A 101 4.21 10.28 1.25
C GLU A 101 4.52 11.63 1.91
N THR A 102 3.63 12.60 1.77
CA THR A 102 3.75 13.90 2.42
C THR A 102 3.72 13.75 3.95
N ALA A 103 2.80 12.95 4.47
CA ALA A 103 2.73 12.65 5.90
C ALA A 103 4.01 11.97 6.42
N LEU A 104 4.57 11.03 5.65
CA LEU A 104 5.78 10.31 6.02
C LEU A 104 7.03 11.19 5.92
N ALA A 105 7.07 12.14 4.98
CA ALA A 105 8.15 13.11 4.90
C ALA A 105 8.16 14.05 6.13
N LEU A 106 6.98 14.39 6.65
CA LEU A 106 6.84 15.20 7.86
C LEU A 106 7.12 14.40 9.15
N GLU A 107 6.78 13.12 9.18
CA GLU A 107 7.02 12.22 10.32
C GLU A 107 7.59 10.85 9.86
N PRO A 108 8.91 10.75 9.59
CA PRO A 108 9.54 9.59 8.92
C PRO A 108 9.51 8.27 9.69
N PHE A 109 9.26 8.32 10.99
CA PHE A 109 9.31 7.13 11.85
C PHE A 109 7.92 6.61 12.24
N ASP A 110 6.85 7.30 11.86
CA ASP A 110 5.50 6.87 12.23
C ASP A 110 5.09 5.57 11.53
N ARG A 111 4.78 4.56 12.35
CA ARG A 111 4.41 3.22 11.87
C ARG A 111 3.07 3.22 11.15
N LYS A 112 2.08 4.01 11.59
CA LYS A 112 0.74 4.04 10.98
C LYS A 112 0.81 4.56 9.55
N ILE A 113 1.57 5.64 9.34
CA ILE A 113 1.75 6.24 8.01
C ILE A 113 2.46 5.25 7.08
N LYS A 114 3.54 4.61 7.56
CA LYS A 114 4.24 3.55 6.79
C LYS A 114 3.31 2.41 6.42
N ASP A 115 2.51 1.91 7.36
CA ASP A 115 1.59 0.81 7.11
C ASP A 115 0.47 1.19 6.14
N ASN A 116 -0.04 2.43 6.21
CA ASN A 116 -1.02 2.96 5.27
C ASN A 116 -0.45 3.11 3.85
N LEU A 117 0.76 3.67 3.71
CA LEU A 117 1.44 3.77 2.41
C LEU A 117 1.73 2.39 1.83
N LYS A 118 2.25 1.44 2.63
CA LYS A 118 2.44 0.04 2.19
C LYS A 118 1.14 -0.58 1.70
N ARG A 119 0.02 -0.35 2.39
CA ARG A 119 -1.30 -0.85 1.98
C ARG A 119 -1.71 -0.29 0.61
N ALA A 120 -1.59 1.03 0.43
CA ALA A 120 -1.91 1.68 -0.84
C ALA A 120 -1.02 1.18 -1.99
N LEU A 121 0.29 1.06 -1.76
CA LEU A 121 1.22 0.52 -2.75
C LEU A 121 0.89 -0.93 -3.12
N LYS A 122 0.61 -1.80 -2.14
CA LYS A 122 0.24 -3.21 -2.43
C LYS A 122 -1.08 -3.32 -3.20
N PHE A 123 -2.03 -2.43 -2.92
CA PHE A 123 -3.27 -2.38 -3.69
C PHE A 123 -3.01 -1.95 -5.15
N GLN A 124 -2.17 -0.94 -5.37
CA GLN A 124 -1.73 -0.52 -6.71
C GLN A 124 -0.98 -1.66 -7.45
N VAL A 125 -0.10 -2.39 -6.76
CA VAL A 125 0.59 -3.57 -7.30
C VAL A 125 -0.40 -4.63 -7.79
N THR A 126 -1.46 -4.87 -7.02
CA THR A 126 -2.50 -5.84 -7.40
C THR A 126 -3.18 -5.44 -8.71
N ILE A 127 -3.59 -4.17 -8.83
CA ILE A 127 -4.20 -3.63 -10.06
C ILE A 127 -3.25 -3.76 -11.26
N LEU A 128 -1.99 -3.37 -11.08
CA LEU A 128 -0.98 -3.43 -12.13
C LEU A 128 -0.67 -4.86 -12.57
N ARG A 129 -0.67 -5.82 -11.63
CA ARG A 129 -0.48 -7.24 -11.94
C ARG A 129 -1.61 -7.80 -12.79
N GLU A 130 -2.86 -7.47 -12.47
CA GLU A 130 -4.02 -7.88 -13.28
C GLU A 130 -3.96 -7.26 -14.69
N ASN A 131 -3.48 -6.02 -14.78
CA ASN A 131 -3.26 -5.33 -16.06
C ASN A 131 -1.98 -5.78 -16.79
N LYS A 132 -1.21 -6.73 -16.23
CA LYS A 132 0.08 -7.22 -16.74
C LYS A 132 1.16 -6.15 -16.89
N ASP A 133 1.00 -5.00 -16.23
CA ASP A 133 2.04 -3.98 -16.11
C ASP A 133 2.98 -4.36 -14.94
N TYR A 134 3.74 -5.43 -15.15
CA TYR A 134 4.63 -5.99 -14.15
C TYR A 134 5.80 -5.06 -13.83
N ALA A 135 6.29 -4.29 -14.82
CA ALA A 135 7.39 -3.36 -14.62
C ALA A 135 7.01 -2.24 -13.63
N THR A 136 5.83 -1.63 -13.79
CA THR A 136 5.34 -0.62 -12.83
C THR A 136 5.00 -1.26 -11.48
N ALA A 137 4.46 -2.49 -11.46
CA ALA A 137 4.22 -3.22 -10.22
C ALA A 137 5.51 -3.45 -9.41
N ILE A 138 6.61 -3.85 -10.07
CA ILE A 138 7.93 -4.01 -9.44
C ILE A 138 8.41 -2.67 -8.84
N LYS A 139 8.24 -1.54 -9.54
CA LYS A 139 8.59 -0.22 -8.99
C LYS A 139 7.86 0.06 -7.67
N HIS A 140 6.57 -0.28 -7.56
CA HIS A 140 5.82 -0.12 -6.31
C HIS A 140 6.24 -1.12 -5.24
N LEU A 141 6.57 -2.37 -5.59
CA LEU A 141 7.11 -3.35 -4.64
C LEU A 141 8.47 -2.93 -4.07
N GLU A 142 9.34 -2.34 -4.89
CA GLU A 142 10.61 -1.79 -4.39
C GLU A 142 10.38 -0.65 -3.38
N ARG A 143 9.35 0.17 -3.59
CA ARG A 143 8.92 1.16 -2.60
C ARG A 143 8.41 0.49 -1.32
N VAL A 144 7.62 -0.58 -1.42
CA VAL A 144 7.19 -1.37 -0.25
C VAL A 144 8.40 -1.94 0.50
N LYS A 145 9.37 -2.53 -0.21
CA LYS A 145 10.60 -3.13 0.35
C LYS A 145 11.41 -2.13 1.19
N LYS A 146 11.42 -0.86 0.78
CA LYS A 146 12.06 0.25 1.53
C LYS A 146 11.33 0.60 2.82
N LEU A 147 10.02 0.37 2.89
CA LEU A 147 9.15 0.67 4.03
C LEU A 147 8.99 -0.49 5.02
N THR A 148 9.40 -1.71 4.63
CA THR A 148 9.28 -2.93 5.45
C THR A 148 10.50 -3.17 6.34
N ASP A 149 10.27 -3.86 7.46
CA ASP A 149 11.35 -4.38 8.31
C ASP A 149 12.11 -5.54 7.62
N LEU A 150 13.19 -5.99 8.24
CA LEU A 150 14.05 -7.05 7.68
C LEU A 150 13.27 -8.35 7.41
N ALA A 151 12.33 -8.73 8.28
CA ALA A 151 11.58 -9.98 8.15
C ALA A 151 10.59 -9.97 6.97
N GLU A 152 10.02 -8.82 6.63
CA GLU A 152 9.11 -8.68 5.49
C GLU A 152 9.83 -8.42 4.15
N LYS A 153 11.09 -7.97 4.16
CA LYS A 153 11.86 -7.65 2.94
C LYS A 153 12.06 -8.86 2.03
N GLU A 154 12.33 -10.04 2.58
CA GLU A 154 12.53 -11.27 1.79
C GLU A 154 11.25 -11.66 1.05
N LYS A 155 10.09 -11.53 1.70
CA LYS A 155 8.79 -11.80 1.06
C LYS A 155 8.53 -10.86 -0.12
N VAL A 156 8.83 -9.57 0.06
CA VAL A 156 8.68 -8.59 -1.02
C VAL A 156 9.68 -8.84 -2.15
N ALA A 157 10.91 -9.27 -1.83
CA ALA A 157 11.89 -9.66 -2.84
C ALA A 157 11.41 -10.85 -3.68
N LEU A 158 10.85 -11.88 -3.05
CA LEU A 158 10.26 -13.03 -3.76
C LEU A 158 9.06 -12.62 -4.63
N GLU A 159 8.22 -11.68 -4.17
CA GLU A 159 7.14 -11.11 -5.00
C GLU A 159 7.71 -10.40 -6.24
N ILE A 160 8.80 -9.65 -6.10
CA ILE A 160 9.49 -8.98 -7.22
C ILE A 160 10.05 -10.01 -8.20
N GLU A 161 10.75 -11.03 -7.72
CA GLU A 161 11.28 -12.12 -8.54
C GLU A 161 10.17 -12.83 -9.33
N THR A 162 9.03 -13.09 -8.69
CA THR A 162 7.86 -13.69 -9.36
C THR A 162 7.35 -12.81 -10.52
N LEU A 163 7.34 -11.49 -10.35
CA LEU A 163 6.95 -10.58 -11.43
C LEU A 163 8.01 -10.51 -12.55
N GLN A 164 9.30 -10.59 -12.22
CA GLN A 164 10.37 -10.68 -13.21
C GLN A 164 10.26 -11.96 -14.05
N ASP A 165 9.92 -13.10 -13.42
CA ASP A 165 9.62 -14.35 -14.11
C ASP A 165 8.47 -14.18 -15.13
N LEU A 166 7.39 -13.50 -14.73
CA LEU A 166 6.27 -13.22 -15.63
C LEU A 166 6.64 -12.28 -16.79
N ILE A 167 7.51 -11.31 -16.56
CA ILE A 167 8.09 -10.47 -17.64
C ILE A 167 8.90 -11.35 -18.59
N TYR A 168 9.73 -12.24 -18.06
CA TYR A 168 10.55 -13.12 -18.90
C TYR A 168 9.70 -14.07 -19.76
N GLU A 169 8.57 -14.56 -19.27
CA GLU A 169 7.60 -15.30 -20.10
C GLU A 169 7.05 -14.46 -21.27
N GLN A 170 6.88 -13.15 -21.10
CA GLN A 170 6.51 -12.25 -22.21
C GLN A 170 7.67 -12.09 -23.20
N VAL A 171 8.90 -11.95 -22.71
CA VAL A 171 10.13 -11.87 -23.53
C VAL A 171 10.30 -13.12 -24.37
N LYS A 172 10.12 -14.32 -23.79
CA LYS A 172 10.17 -15.59 -24.52
C LYS A 172 9.12 -15.71 -25.62
N ARG A 173 7.94 -15.14 -25.42
CA ARG A 173 6.88 -15.11 -26.45
C ARG A 173 7.22 -14.15 -27.58
N ALA A 174 7.83 -13.01 -27.28
CA ALA A 174 8.31 -12.07 -28.28
C ALA A 174 9.47 -12.67 -29.10
N ASN A 175 10.37 -13.40 -28.43
CA ASN A 175 11.49 -14.11 -29.04
C ASN A 175 12.35 -13.22 -29.97
N THR A 176 12.56 -11.97 -29.58
CA THR A 176 13.42 -11.02 -30.30
C THR A 176 14.69 -10.74 -29.51
N LEU A 177 15.80 -10.52 -30.22
CA LEU A 177 17.08 -10.14 -29.61
C LEU A 177 16.92 -8.93 -28.67
N GLU A 178 16.21 -7.91 -29.15
CA GLU A 178 15.92 -6.67 -28.41
C GLU A 178 15.19 -6.94 -27.09
N ALA A 179 14.18 -7.82 -27.07
CA ALA A 179 13.41 -8.10 -25.85
C ALA A 179 14.28 -8.80 -24.79
N TYR A 180 15.16 -9.73 -25.20
CA TYR A 180 16.10 -10.37 -24.28
C TYR A 180 17.15 -9.38 -23.76
N GLU A 181 17.66 -8.51 -24.61
CA GLU A 181 18.62 -7.47 -24.23
C GLU A 181 17.99 -6.46 -23.25
N GLU A 182 16.76 -6.01 -23.50
CA GLU A 182 16.03 -5.11 -22.61
C GLU A 182 15.75 -5.76 -21.24
N PHE A 183 15.39 -7.05 -21.23
CA PHE A 183 15.19 -7.81 -20.00
C PHE A 183 16.46 -7.84 -19.15
N LEU A 184 17.61 -8.19 -19.75
CA LEU A 184 18.89 -8.23 -19.05
C LEU A 184 19.40 -6.87 -18.63
N ALA A 185 19.10 -5.81 -19.39
CA ALA A 185 19.46 -4.45 -19.00
C ALA A 185 18.74 -4.02 -17.71
N LYS A 186 17.49 -4.46 -17.51
CA LYS A 186 16.69 -4.14 -16.31
C LYS A 186 16.92 -5.13 -15.16
N TYR A 187 17.12 -6.41 -15.46
CA TYR A 187 17.20 -7.50 -14.49
C TYR A 187 18.44 -8.38 -14.75
N PRO A 188 19.66 -7.83 -14.67
CA PRO A 188 20.87 -8.58 -15.00
C PRO A 188 21.10 -9.79 -14.08
N ASP A 189 20.65 -9.70 -12.84
CA ASP A 189 20.88 -10.70 -11.78
C ASP A 189 19.62 -11.49 -11.41
N ASN A 190 18.62 -11.58 -12.29
CA ASN A 190 17.47 -12.44 -12.02
C ASN A 190 17.96 -13.90 -11.89
N PRO A 191 17.69 -14.57 -10.75
CA PRO A 191 18.37 -15.81 -10.39
C PRO A 191 18.02 -16.99 -11.31
N LYS A 192 16.90 -16.90 -12.02
CA LYS A 192 16.36 -18.00 -12.82
C LYS A 192 16.54 -17.80 -14.32
N ASN A 193 16.35 -16.57 -14.81
CA ASN A 193 16.14 -16.31 -16.23
C ASN A 193 17.31 -15.61 -16.92
N SER A 194 18.19 -14.91 -16.17
CA SER A 194 19.23 -14.09 -16.80
C SER A 194 20.26 -14.92 -17.57
N ASP A 195 20.65 -16.09 -17.07
CA ASP A 195 21.59 -16.96 -17.79
C ASP A 195 20.98 -17.55 -19.06
N GLU A 196 19.69 -17.90 -19.03
CA GLU A 196 18.99 -18.36 -20.22
C GLU A 196 18.88 -17.25 -21.26
N ALA A 197 18.54 -16.03 -20.85
CA ALA A 197 18.47 -14.87 -21.73
C ALA A 197 19.83 -14.60 -22.41
N ARG A 198 20.95 -14.66 -21.66
CA ARG A 198 22.31 -14.49 -22.22
C ARG A 198 22.62 -15.54 -23.29
N ARG A 199 22.27 -16.81 -23.03
CA ARG A 199 22.46 -17.92 -24.00
C ARG A 199 21.65 -17.72 -25.27
N LEU A 200 20.39 -17.28 -25.14
CA LEU A 200 19.52 -17.02 -26.28
C LEU A 200 20.01 -15.85 -27.13
N ILE A 201 20.46 -14.76 -26.49
CA ILE A 201 21.11 -13.63 -27.18
C ILE A 201 22.34 -14.10 -27.97
N ALA A 202 23.22 -14.91 -27.36
CA ALA A 202 24.42 -15.42 -28.03
C ALA A 202 24.11 -16.32 -29.23
N LYS A 203 22.98 -17.05 -29.20
CA LYS A 203 22.50 -17.88 -30.31
C LYS A 203 21.86 -17.04 -31.44
N MET A 204 21.21 -15.94 -31.09
CA MET A 204 20.54 -15.05 -32.04
C MET A 204 21.52 -14.09 -32.74
N LYS A 205 22.60 -13.69 -32.06
CA LYS A 205 23.66 -12.91 -32.68
C LYS A 205 24.41 -13.78 -33.70
N PRO A 206 24.65 -13.28 -34.93
CA PRO A 206 25.52 -13.96 -35.88
C PRO A 206 26.86 -14.23 -35.19
N GLN A 207 27.31 -15.48 -35.22
CA GLN A 207 28.69 -15.77 -34.89
C GLN A 207 29.53 -15.04 -35.94
N GLU A 208 30.34 -14.07 -35.53
CA GLU A 208 31.39 -13.57 -36.43
C GLU A 208 32.18 -14.80 -36.88
N PRO A 209 32.37 -15.02 -38.20
CA PRO A 209 33.24 -16.09 -38.63
C PRO A 209 34.57 -15.86 -37.94
N SER A 210 35.01 -16.83 -37.15
CA SER A 210 36.37 -16.91 -36.65
C SER A 210 37.27 -16.54 -37.81
N MET A 211 37.92 -15.37 -37.73
CA MET A 211 38.99 -15.01 -38.65
C MET A 211 40.03 -16.09 -38.46
N GLY A 212 39.97 -17.09 -39.34
CA GLY A 212 40.88 -18.22 -39.35
C GLY A 212 42.29 -17.70 -39.30
N GLU A 213 43.12 -18.41 -38.55
CA GLU A 213 44.57 -18.23 -38.47
C GLU A 213 45.12 -17.62 -39.77
N PHE A 214 45.52 -16.36 -39.72
CA PHE A 214 46.32 -15.78 -40.79
C PHE A 214 47.59 -16.63 -40.87
N PRO A 215 47.92 -17.25 -42.02
CA PRO A 215 49.18 -17.96 -42.16
C PRO A 215 50.31 -16.95 -41.90
N GLU A 216 51.24 -17.31 -41.00
CA GLU A 216 52.49 -16.57 -40.82
C GLU A 216 53.21 -16.48 -42.17
N MET A 217 53.05 -15.34 -42.85
CA MET A 217 53.87 -15.00 -44.00
C MET A 217 55.28 -14.73 -43.49
N GLN A 218 56.12 -15.76 -43.59
CA GLN A 218 57.57 -15.64 -43.52
C GLN A 218 58.04 -14.79 -44.70
N GLY A 219 58.68 -13.66 -44.40
CA GLY A 219 59.34 -12.80 -45.39
C GLY A 219 59.57 -11.42 -44.78
N GLU A 220 60.70 -10.75 -44.91
CA GLU A 220 61.91 -10.93 -45.70
C GLU A 220 63.03 -10.17 -44.99
N ARG A 221 64.28 -10.57 -45.26
CA ARG A 221 65.49 -9.88 -44.82
C ARG A 221 65.50 -8.44 -45.33
N LEU A 222 65.66 -7.48 -44.42
CA LEU A 222 66.07 -6.10 -44.72
C LEU A 222 67.50 -6.08 -45.32
N PRO A 223 67.77 -5.33 -46.41
CA PRO A 223 69.13 -4.94 -46.76
C PRO A 223 69.51 -3.58 -46.13
N ASP A 224 70.80 -3.46 -45.83
CA ASP A 224 71.50 -2.36 -45.17
C ASP A 224 71.33 -0.97 -45.83
N PRO A 225 71.39 0.13 -45.07
CA PRO A 225 71.23 1.48 -45.58
C PRO A 225 72.59 2.07 -45.98
N ALA A 226 72.90 2.06 -47.28
CA ALA A 226 73.94 2.93 -47.82
C ALA A 226 73.43 3.64 -49.07
N GLN A 227 73.44 4.98 -48.98
CA GLN A 227 73.43 5.97 -50.06
C GLN A 227 72.07 6.34 -50.68
N ARG A 228 71.51 7.45 -50.18
CA ARG A 228 70.62 8.34 -50.94
C ARG A 228 71.46 9.27 -51.82
N THR A 229 71.16 9.32 -53.12
CA THR A 229 71.30 10.55 -53.91
C THR A 229 70.03 10.78 -54.75
N THR A 230 69.34 11.87 -54.38
CA THR A 230 68.64 12.86 -55.21
C THR A 230 67.85 12.43 -56.46
N SER A 231 66.54 12.71 -56.46
CA SER A 231 65.94 13.86 -57.19
C SER A 231 64.62 13.56 -57.92
N SER A 232 63.65 14.46 -57.69
CA SER A 232 62.52 14.88 -58.53
C SER A 232 61.27 14.00 -58.64
N GLY A 233 60.11 14.63 -58.37
CA GLY A 233 58.86 14.29 -59.06
C GLY A 233 57.59 14.10 -58.21
N GLN A 234 57.14 15.16 -57.54
CA GLN A 234 55.73 15.55 -57.27
C GLN A 234 54.65 14.50 -56.90
N GLY A 235 54.05 14.69 -55.72
CA GLY A 235 52.78 14.09 -55.31
C GLY A 235 52.48 14.31 -53.83
N THR A 236 52.23 15.56 -53.43
CA THR A 236 51.99 15.97 -52.04
C THR A 236 50.63 15.48 -51.55
N VAL A 237 50.59 14.48 -50.68
CA VAL A 237 49.42 14.14 -49.86
C VAL A 237 49.70 14.65 -48.44
N VAL A 238 48.85 15.56 -47.98
CA VAL A 238 48.84 16.14 -46.63
C VAL A 238 48.31 15.09 -45.66
N PRO A 239 48.99 14.77 -44.53
CA PRO A 239 48.38 13.97 -43.46
C PRO A 239 47.64 14.88 -42.47
N GLU A 240 46.40 14.53 -42.13
CA GLU A 240 45.62 15.17 -41.08
C GLU A 240 46.25 14.91 -39.68
N PRO A 241 46.30 15.91 -38.78
CA PRO A 241 46.72 15.69 -37.40
C PRO A 241 45.54 15.22 -36.53
N MET A 242 45.87 14.34 -35.57
CA MET A 242 44.95 13.81 -34.56
C MET A 242 44.16 14.92 -33.84
N GLN A 243 42.84 14.77 -33.79
CA GLN A 243 41.97 15.64 -32.99
C GLN A 243 42.13 15.34 -31.50
N SER A 244 42.62 16.36 -30.77
CA SER A 244 42.58 16.45 -29.33
C SER A 244 41.14 16.61 -28.81
N VAL A 245 40.79 15.85 -27.77
CA VAL A 245 39.53 15.93 -27.03
C VAL A 245 39.33 17.34 -26.44
N PRO A 246 38.20 18.03 -26.67
CA PRO A 246 37.87 19.26 -25.95
C PRO A 246 37.21 18.95 -24.60
N THR A 247 37.71 19.63 -23.57
CA THR A 247 37.25 19.62 -22.18
C THR A 247 35.84 20.20 -22.06
N LEU A 248 35.00 19.59 -21.21
CA LEU A 248 33.64 20.05 -20.90
C LEU A 248 33.62 21.46 -20.28
N PRO A 249 32.70 22.36 -20.68
CA PRO A 249 32.51 23.65 -20.02
C PRO A 249 31.84 23.50 -18.64
N PRO A 250 32.10 24.43 -17.69
CA PRO A 250 31.56 24.32 -16.34
C PRO A 250 30.05 24.60 -16.31
N VAL A 251 29.35 23.74 -15.55
CA VAL A 251 27.92 23.82 -15.23
C VAL A 251 27.62 25.17 -14.55
N ARG A 252 26.80 26.01 -15.20
CA ARG A 252 26.20 27.18 -14.56
C ARG A 252 25.05 26.70 -13.67
N ARG A 253 25.08 27.06 -12.39
CA ARG A 253 23.94 26.90 -11.47
C ARG A 253 22.93 28.00 -11.80
N GLU A 254 21.74 27.61 -12.24
CA GLU A 254 20.60 28.52 -12.33
C GLU A 254 20.07 28.78 -10.92
N THR A 255 20.36 29.99 -10.43
CA THR A 255 19.73 30.58 -9.25
C THR A 255 18.31 31.00 -9.65
N ILE A 256 17.29 30.37 -9.08
CA ILE A 256 15.91 30.80 -9.23
C ILE A 256 15.74 32.04 -8.34
N GLU A 257 15.62 33.21 -8.96
CA GLU A 257 15.16 34.44 -8.32
C GLU A 257 13.67 34.30 -7.96
N ILE A 258 13.37 34.53 -6.69
CA ILE A 258 12.01 34.65 -6.16
C ILE A 258 11.53 36.05 -6.55
N VAL A 259 10.69 36.14 -7.58
CA VAL A 259 9.91 37.35 -7.84
C VAL A 259 8.67 37.29 -6.95
N ALA A 260 8.65 38.16 -5.94
CA ALA A 260 7.48 38.50 -5.18
C ALA A 260 6.55 39.36 -6.06
N GLU A 261 5.38 38.84 -6.40
CA GLU A 261 4.31 39.63 -7.00
C GLU A 261 3.24 39.89 -5.94
N THR A 262 3.26 41.12 -5.43
CA THR A 262 2.21 41.74 -4.65
C THR A 262 1.15 42.30 -5.59
N VAL A 263 -0.08 41.81 -5.49
CA VAL A 263 -1.31 42.52 -5.89
C VAL A 263 -2.33 42.26 -4.78
N GLN A 264 -2.42 43.19 -3.82
CA GLN A 264 -3.46 44.21 -3.72
C GLN A 264 -4.87 43.64 -3.49
N ALA A 265 -5.30 43.83 -2.23
CA ALA A 265 -6.68 43.82 -1.80
C ALA A 265 -7.43 44.98 -2.45
N ASP A 266 -8.71 44.76 -2.78
CA ASP A 266 -9.73 45.80 -2.75
C ASP A 266 -11.12 45.15 -2.51
N GLU A 267 -11.85 45.79 -1.60
CA GLU A 267 -13.31 45.94 -1.46
C GLU A 267 -14.14 44.65 -1.24
N ALA A 268 -14.65 44.36 -0.03
CA ALA A 268 -15.64 45.08 0.79
C ALA A 268 -16.95 45.37 0.05
N GLU A 269 -17.90 44.43 0.14
CA GLU A 269 -19.32 44.71 -0.03
C GLU A 269 -20.06 44.26 1.23
N ASP A 270 -20.53 45.28 1.95
CA ASP A 270 -21.52 45.28 3.01
C ASP A 270 -22.85 44.68 2.51
N LEU A 271 -23.41 43.71 3.23
CA LEU A 271 -24.86 43.54 3.31
C LEU A 271 -25.25 43.18 4.74
N SER A 272 -25.60 44.23 5.47
CA SER A 272 -26.33 44.24 6.74
C SER A 272 -27.84 44.00 6.53
N SER A 273 -28.51 43.62 7.63
CA SER A 273 -29.96 43.44 7.87
C SER A 273 -30.50 42.06 7.47
N ASP A 274 -31.25 41.31 8.29
CA ASP A 274 -32.18 41.70 9.34
C ASP A 274 -32.10 40.79 10.58
N THR A 275 -32.17 41.45 11.73
CA THR A 275 -32.49 40.85 13.02
C THR A 275 -34.00 40.96 13.18
N GLN A 276 -34.69 39.85 13.46
CA GLN A 276 -36.00 39.91 14.10
C GLN A 276 -35.98 39.07 15.38
N ASP A 277 -36.24 39.81 16.44
CA ASP A 277 -36.46 39.40 17.80
C ASP A 277 -37.55 38.33 17.92
N ILE A 278 -37.24 37.24 18.61
CA ILE A 278 -38.21 36.60 19.50
C ILE A 278 -37.54 36.41 20.85
N VAL A 279 -37.86 37.36 21.72
CA VAL A 279 -37.77 37.29 23.18
C VAL A 279 -38.70 36.16 23.66
N MET A 280 -38.21 35.27 24.53
CA MET A 280 -38.95 34.74 25.71
C MET A 280 -37.98 33.94 26.61
N GLU A 281 -37.45 34.68 27.58
CA GLU A 281 -37.45 34.43 29.03
C GLU A 281 -37.02 33.07 29.63
N GLU A 282 -36.14 33.23 30.61
CA GLU A 282 -35.49 32.23 31.46
C GLU A 282 -36.45 31.48 32.40
N ALA A 283 -36.14 30.21 32.69
CA ALA A 283 -36.32 29.64 34.03
C ALA A 283 -35.53 28.33 34.24
N LYS A 284 -34.50 28.40 35.08
CA LYS A 284 -33.93 27.32 35.93
C LYS A 284 -33.37 28.03 37.18
N PRO A 285 -33.28 27.42 38.39
CA PRO A 285 -32.71 26.07 38.53
C PRO A 285 -33.16 25.19 39.75
N SER A 286 -32.60 23.97 39.75
CA SER A 286 -32.26 23.10 40.90
C SER A 286 -33.35 22.15 41.49
N PRO A 287 -32.98 21.16 42.34
CA PRO A 287 -32.40 19.86 41.94
C PRO A 287 -33.19 18.67 42.55
N LYS A 288 -33.19 17.49 41.91
CA LYS A 288 -33.76 16.26 42.53
C LYS A 288 -32.68 15.24 42.88
N ARG A 289 -32.67 14.91 44.18
CA ARG A 289 -31.79 14.00 44.93
C ARG A 289 -32.04 12.54 44.56
N GLN A 290 -30.98 11.75 44.67
CA GLN A 290 -30.99 10.28 44.72
C GLN A 290 -31.70 9.77 45.98
N PRO A 291 -32.42 8.63 45.92
CA PRO A 291 -32.83 7.90 47.11
C PRO A 291 -31.72 6.94 47.62
N PRO A 292 -31.80 6.50 48.89
CA PRO A 292 -30.65 6.03 49.68
C PRO A 292 -30.30 4.55 49.47
N VAL A 293 -29.03 4.25 49.77
CA VAL A 293 -28.47 2.90 49.91
C VAL A 293 -28.74 2.40 51.33
N GLU A 294 -29.32 1.20 51.45
CA GLU A 294 -29.23 0.38 52.67
C GLU A 294 -28.56 -0.97 52.37
N PRO A 295 -27.85 -1.56 53.36
CA PRO A 295 -26.79 -2.53 53.11
C PRO A 295 -27.32 -3.96 53.13
N VAL A 296 -26.89 -4.79 52.18
CA VAL A 296 -27.10 -6.24 52.24
C VAL A 296 -25.78 -6.94 52.47
N ALA A 297 -25.82 -7.77 53.51
CA ALA A 297 -24.74 -8.54 54.08
C ALA A 297 -24.08 -9.54 53.11
N VAL A 298 -22.83 -9.83 53.41
CA VAL A 298 -22.02 -10.92 52.87
C VAL A 298 -22.31 -12.18 53.69
N ASP A 299 -22.62 -13.32 53.05
CA ASP A 299 -21.89 -14.60 53.21
C ASP A 299 -22.33 -15.66 52.17
N PRO A 300 -21.65 -16.82 52.01
CA PRO A 300 -21.15 -17.26 50.72
C PRO A 300 -21.75 -18.61 50.32
N ASP A 301 -21.84 -18.89 49.02
CA ASP A 301 -21.80 -20.29 48.59
C ASP A 301 -21.18 -20.36 47.19
N ILE A 302 -20.03 -21.03 47.17
CA ILE A 302 -19.26 -21.34 45.98
C ILE A 302 -19.99 -22.46 45.26
N GLU A 303 -20.60 -22.16 44.12
CA GLU A 303 -20.96 -23.21 43.17
C GLU A 303 -20.54 -22.84 41.74
N MET A 304 -19.76 -23.75 41.16
CA MET A 304 -19.01 -23.61 39.93
C MET A 304 -19.88 -23.23 38.73
N LYS A 305 -19.55 -22.10 38.10
CA LYS A 305 -20.04 -21.67 36.79
C LYS A 305 -19.71 -22.74 35.74
N ARG A 306 -20.70 -23.56 35.35
CA ARG A 306 -20.62 -24.38 34.12
C ARG A 306 -20.82 -23.47 32.91
N GLU A 307 -19.73 -23.18 32.21
CA GLU A 307 -19.75 -22.58 30.87
C GLU A 307 -20.49 -23.52 29.90
N ARG A 308 -21.38 -22.97 29.08
CA ARG A 308 -22.03 -23.72 27.99
C ARG A 308 -20.97 -24.01 26.92
N PRO A 309 -20.92 -25.24 26.38
CA PRO A 309 -19.88 -25.64 25.43
C PRO A 309 -19.98 -24.82 24.13
N THR A 310 -18.83 -24.31 23.70
CA THR A 310 -18.59 -23.77 22.36
C THR A 310 -18.86 -24.85 21.30
N PRO A 311 -19.52 -24.54 20.16
CA PRO A 311 -19.65 -25.50 19.07
C PRO A 311 -18.27 -25.83 18.50
N PRO A 312 -18.01 -27.10 18.14
CA PRO A 312 -16.68 -27.54 17.72
C PRO A 312 -16.27 -26.91 16.39
N THR A 313 -15.01 -26.52 16.32
CA THR A 313 -14.28 -26.04 15.14
C THR A 313 -14.38 -27.07 14.01
N GLN A 314 -15.19 -26.80 13.00
CA GLN A 314 -15.23 -27.62 11.79
C GLN A 314 -14.05 -27.26 10.86
N LYS A 315 -13.35 -28.31 10.44
CA LYS A 315 -12.31 -28.37 9.39
C LYS A 315 -12.81 -27.63 8.12
N PRO A 316 -11.94 -26.96 7.32
CA PRO A 316 -12.40 -26.16 6.18
C PRO A 316 -12.95 -27.08 5.08
N ALA A 317 -14.28 -27.16 4.98
CA ALA A 317 -14.97 -27.71 3.83
C ALA A 317 -14.89 -26.71 2.65
N ALA A 318 -14.84 -27.24 1.43
CA ALA A 318 -14.70 -26.48 0.18
C ALA A 318 -15.56 -25.19 0.19
N ALA A 319 -14.90 -24.05 -0.02
CA ALA A 319 -15.55 -22.74 0.01
C ALA A 319 -16.56 -22.62 -1.14
N LYS A 320 -17.85 -22.72 -0.82
CA LYS A 320 -18.94 -22.47 -1.77
C LYS A 320 -19.08 -20.97 -1.98
N TRP A 321 -19.33 -20.54 -3.20
CA TRP A 321 -19.54 -19.13 -3.54
C TRP A 321 -20.97 -18.90 -3.98
N VAL A 322 -21.47 -17.68 -3.79
CA VAL A 322 -22.79 -17.29 -4.26
C VAL A 322 -22.71 -15.94 -4.98
N LYS A 323 -23.36 -15.87 -6.14
CA LYS A 323 -23.48 -14.68 -6.98
C LYS A 323 -24.84 -14.04 -6.79
N VAL A 324 -24.88 -12.72 -6.59
CA VAL A 324 -26.11 -11.95 -6.50
C VAL A 324 -26.76 -11.79 -7.87
N VAL A 325 -28.04 -12.19 -8.02
CA VAL A 325 -28.77 -12.23 -9.30
C VAL A 325 -30.03 -11.34 -9.30
N THR A 326 -30.03 -10.26 -8.52
CA THR A 326 -31.16 -9.32 -8.46
C THR A 326 -31.42 -8.61 -9.80
N LEU A 327 -32.69 -8.30 -10.09
CA LEU A 327 -33.10 -7.67 -11.36
C LEU A 327 -32.92 -6.15 -11.40
N LYS A 328 -33.26 -5.42 -10.31
CA LYS A 328 -33.32 -3.94 -10.31
C LYS A 328 -32.71 -3.26 -9.08
N ALA A 329 -32.48 -3.98 -7.97
CA ALA A 329 -32.00 -3.39 -6.71
C ALA A 329 -30.88 -4.22 -6.08
N PRO A 330 -29.95 -3.61 -5.32
CA PRO A 330 -28.91 -4.35 -4.61
C PRO A 330 -29.52 -5.27 -3.53
N LEU A 331 -28.92 -6.44 -3.34
CA LEU A 331 -29.37 -7.44 -2.37
C LEU A 331 -28.97 -7.04 -0.96
N ARG A 332 -29.94 -6.93 -0.07
CA ARG A 332 -29.72 -6.57 1.34
C ARG A 332 -29.13 -7.74 2.12
N VAL A 333 -28.03 -7.49 2.80
CA VAL A 333 -27.42 -8.38 3.80
C VAL A 333 -28.02 -8.06 5.16
N ARG A 334 -28.43 -9.08 5.93
CA ARG A 334 -29.18 -8.92 7.18
C ARG A 334 -28.48 -9.57 8.37
N ALA A 335 -28.82 -9.11 9.58
CA ALA A 335 -28.23 -9.62 10.81
C ALA A 335 -28.68 -11.05 11.16
N ALA A 336 -29.89 -11.43 10.77
CA ALA A 336 -30.47 -12.76 10.95
C ALA A 336 -31.10 -13.25 9.63
N PRO A 337 -31.33 -14.57 9.44
CA PRO A 337 -32.00 -15.14 8.28
C PRO A 337 -33.51 -14.87 8.29
N ASP A 338 -33.87 -13.59 8.38
CA ASP A 338 -35.23 -13.09 8.45
C ASP A 338 -35.35 -11.79 7.62
N ALA A 339 -36.39 -11.70 6.80
CA ALA A 339 -36.70 -10.54 5.97
C ALA A 339 -37.02 -9.27 6.77
N LYS A 340 -37.37 -9.40 8.07
CA LYS A 340 -37.62 -8.26 8.97
C LYS A 340 -36.37 -7.83 9.77
N SER A 341 -35.29 -8.61 9.71
CA SER A 341 -34.05 -8.33 10.45
C SER A 341 -33.33 -7.08 9.96
N LYS A 342 -32.56 -6.44 10.85
CA LYS A 342 -31.75 -5.25 10.56
C LYS A 342 -30.85 -5.50 9.34
N VAL A 343 -30.89 -4.56 8.40
CA VAL A 343 -30.02 -4.56 7.22
C VAL A 343 -28.63 -4.10 7.65
N LEU A 344 -27.63 -4.94 7.42
CA LEU A 344 -26.22 -4.70 7.74
C LEU A 344 -25.46 -4.08 6.56
N ALA A 345 -25.80 -4.49 5.33
CA ALA A 345 -25.15 -4.01 4.10
C ALA A 345 -26.03 -4.25 2.88
N GLN A 346 -25.59 -3.78 1.72
CA GLN A 346 -26.21 -4.03 0.43
C GLN A 346 -25.15 -4.50 -0.57
N LEU A 347 -25.44 -5.56 -1.31
CA LEU A 347 -24.57 -6.14 -2.32
C LEU A 347 -25.10 -5.81 -3.72
N PRO A 348 -24.29 -5.20 -4.60
CA PRO A 348 -24.66 -4.98 -5.99
C PRO A 348 -25.01 -6.28 -6.74
N LYS A 349 -25.68 -6.14 -7.89
CA LYS A 349 -25.89 -7.25 -8.83
C LYS A 349 -24.53 -7.79 -9.29
N ASN A 350 -24.45 -9.10 -9.52
CA ASN A 350 -23.26 -9.83 -9.95
C ASN A 350 -22.11 -9.91 -8.93
N THR A 351 -22.25 -9.37 -7.72
CA THR A 351 -21.27 -9.57 -6.66
C THR A 351 -21.20 -11.04 -6.24
N VAL A 352 -19.98 -11.57 -6.10
CA VAL A 352 -19.71 -12.95 -5.68
C VAL A 352 -19.11 -12.94 -4.28
N VAL A 353 -19.68 -13.70 -3.36
CA VAL A 353 -19.25 -13.76 -1.96
C VAL A 353 -19.18 -15.20 -1.45
N PRO A 354 -18.26 -15.51 -0.52
CA PRO A 354 -18.14 -16.85 0.04
C PRO A 354 -19.28 -17.16 1.03
N VAL A 355 -19.78 -18.39 1.00
CA VAL A 355 -20.86 -18.91 1.85
C VAL A 355 -20.27 -19.71 3.00
N PHE A 356 -20.71 -19.42 4.22
CA PHE A 356 -20.28 -20.08 5.45
C PHE A 356 -21.35 -21.00 6.05
N GLN A 357 -22.62 -20.60 5.93
CA GLN A 357 -23.75 -21.37 6.43
C GLN A 357 -24.92 -21.27 5.47
N GLU A 358 -25.73 -22.32 5.44
CA GLU A 358 -26.96 -22.37 4.66
C GLU A 358 -28.12 -22.61 5.62
N ALA A 359 -29.14 -21.76 5.52
CA ALA A 359 -30.45 -22.00 6.09
C ALA A 359 -31.45 -22.17 4.94
N LYS A 360 -32.65 -22.67 5.22
CA LYS A 360 -33.66 -23.05 4.21
C LYS A 360 -33.75 -22.06 3.02
N ASP A 361 -33.94 -20.77 3.32
CA ASP A 361 -34.10 -19.71 2.32
C ASP A 361 -32.97 -18.66 2.34
N TRP A 362 -31.86 -18.92 3.05
CA TRP A 362 -30.82 -17.93 3.31
C TRP A 362 -29.41 -18.49 3.24
N PHE A 363 -28.47 -17.66 2.80
CA PHE A 363 -27.03 -17.92 2.87
C PHE A 363 -26.38 -16.95 3.84
N GLN A 364 -25.58 -17.46 4.76
CA GLN A 364 -24.68 -16.63 5.55
C GLN A 364 -23.40 -16.42 4.75
N VAL A 365 -23.13 -15.16 4.40
CA VAL A 365 -22.02 -14.76 3.56
C VAL A 365 -21.14 -13.75 4.27
N GLU A 366 -19.88 -13.70 3.90
CA GLU A 366 -18.98 -12.62 4.30
C GLU A 366 -19.03 -11.52 3.24
N TYR A 367 -19.64 -10.38 3.59
CA TYR A 367 -19.83 -9.27 2.66
C TYR A 367 -18.69 -8.24 2.73
N GLN A 368 -17.91 -8.27 3.81
CA GLN A 368 -16.68 -7.50 4.03
C GLN A 368 -15.77 -8.35 4.91
N LYS A 369 -14.45 -8.18 4.80
CA LYS A 369 -13.47 -8.95 5.59
C LYS A 369 -13.81 -8.94 7.09
N GLY A 370 -14.10 -10.11 7.64
CA GLY A 370 -14.50 -10.35 9.03
C GLY A 370 -15.98 -10.10 9.36
N LYS A 371 -16.78 -9.58 8.43
CA LYS A 371 -18.20 -9.27 8.64
C LYS A 371 -19.11 -10.23 7.89
N LYS A 372 -19.88 -10.99 8.66
CA LYS A 372 -20.85 -11.97 8.16
C LYS A 372 -22.27 -11.43 8.25
N GLY A 373 -23.12 -11.87 7.34
CA GLY A 373 -24.55 -11.58 7.38
C GLY A 373 -25.33 -12.48 6.43
N TRP A 374 -26.65 -12.38 6.47
CA TRP A 374 -27.55 -13.29 5.77
C TRP A 374 -28.12 -12.64 4.51
N ILE A 375 -28.05 -13.34 3.38
CA ILE A 375 -28.66 -12.95 2.11
C ILE A 375 -29.70 -13.98 1.68
N SER A 376 -30.73 -13.54 0.97
CA SER A 376 -31.83 -14.42 0.55
C SER A 376 -31.44 -15.28 -0.66
N ARG A 377 -31.63 -16.59 -0.53
CA ARG A 377 -31.40 -17.60 -1.59
C ARG A 377 -32.18 -17.29 -2.87
N LYS A 378 -33.36 -16.69 -2.76
CA LYS A 378 -34.21 -16.30 -3.89
C LYS A 378 -33.52 -15.33 -4.86
N TYR A 379 -32.56 -14.55 -4.38
CA TYR A 379 -31.89 -13.49 -5.15
C TYR A 379 -30.40 -13.76 -5.34
N SER A 380 -29.98 -15.01 -5.14
CA SER A 380 -28.57 -15.39 -5.16
C SER A 380 -28.40 -16.81 -5.71
N GLN A 381 -27.44 -17.02 -6.60
CA GLN A 381 -27.18 -18.31 -7.24
C GLN A 381 -25.84 -18.87 -6.78
N LEU A 382 -25.82 -20.13 -6.33
CA LEU A 382 -24.58 -20.84 -6.01
C LEU A 382 -23.70 -20.94 -7.26
N VAL A 383 -22.43 -20.61 -7.10
CA VAL A 383 -21.39 -20.75 -8.12
C VAL A 383 -20.36 -21.69 -7.53
N ASN A 384 -20.20 -22.86 -8.17
CA ASN A 384 -19.17 -23.83 -7.81
C ASN A 384 -17.85 -23.47 -8.47
#